data_AF-A0A7G9FH16-F1
#
_entry.id   AF-A0A7G9FH16-F1
#
_cell.length_a   1.000
_cell.length_b   1.000
_cell.length_c   1.000
_cell.angle_alpha   90.00
_cell.angle_beta   90.00
_cell.angle_gamma   90.00
#
_symmetry.space_group_name_H-M   'P 1'
#
loop_
_entity.id
_entity.type
_entity.pdbx_description
1 polymer ?
#
loop_
_entity_poly.entity_id
_entity_poly.type
_entity_poly.pdbx_seq_one_letter_code
_entity_poly.pdbx_strand_id
1 'polypeptide(L)'
;MKKTAITGILSAVLLTTALSFAAADPATDVKIDYKMDLSLKNHDADYFTWTVGNQTVQDKFDAASGASLNGSTRAFNAVRFAEPTKDRKASMPAGLRSVFLFAIANPSFVKSHGLQVTNNAGTITVRFVRKTNAFELKTDKKGNFNLLTGSKIAKNVTDKKDDGFVVKPEYLKQGGDASNMADIDWSKIPLEKDAFNPDAAYHYDGNVKFTLKNNVLRITGTLTRVK
;
A
#
# COMPACT_ATOMS: atom_id res chain seq x y z
N MET A 1 -44.26 56.67 -8.00
CA MET A 1 -42.88 57.15 -7.71
C MET A 1 -42.65 57.13 -6.20
N LYS A 2 -41.80 56.22 -5.71
CA LYS A 2 -40.77 56.42 -4.68
C LYS A 2 -40.20 55.03 -4.34
N LYS A 3 -38.91 54.87 -4.63
CA LYS A 3 -38.10 53.67 -4.40
C LYS A 3 -37.71 53.61 -2.93
N THR A 4 -37.73 52.43 -2.32
CA THR A 4 -36.82 52.12 -1.21
C THR A 4 -36.41 50.65 -1.31
N ALA A 5 -35.13 50.45 -1.61
CA ALA A 5 -34.45 49.15 -1.54
C ALA A 5 -34.03 48.88 -0.09
N ILE A 6 -34.16 47.64 0.37
CA ILE A 6 -33.40 47.14 1.52
C ILE A 6 -32.76 45.80 1.14
N THR A 7 -31.46 45.96 0.91
CA THR A 7 -30.31 45.06 0.96
C THR A 7 -30.47 43.80 1.81
N GLY A 8 -29.98 42.67 1.27
CA GLY A 8 -29.97 41.37 1.93
C GLY A 8 -28.80 41.15 2.90
N ILE A 9 -28.86 40.00 3.59
CA ILE A 9 -27.72 39.39 4.27
C ILE A 9 -27.77 37.90 3.95
N LEU A 10 -26.91 37.48 3.01
CA LEU A 10 -26.63 36.09 2.72
C LEU A 10 -25.53 35.65 3.71
N SER A 11 -25.90 34.94 4.78
CA SER A 11 -24.93 34.37 5.71
C SER A 11 -24.26 33.15 5.06
N ALA A 12 -23.12 33.36 4.41
CA ALA A 12 -22.22 32.29 4.01
C ALA A 12 -21.36 31.87 5.22
N VAL A 13 -21.74 30.79 5.87
CA VAL A 13 -20.89 30.10 6.85
C VAL A 13 -19.82 29.33 6.07
N LEU A 14 -18.63 29.90 5.97
CA LEU A 14 -17.43 29.22 5.49
C LEU A 14 -16.87 28.34 6.61
N LEU A 15 -17.19 27.05 6.58
CA LEU A 15 -16.45 26.04 7.33
C LEU A 15 -15.05 25.90 6.68
N THR A 16 -14.07 26.63 7.20
CA THR A 16 -12.65 26.41 6.89
C THR A 16 -12.16 25.18 7.65
N THR A 17 -12.28 24.00 7.05
CA THR A 17 -11.50 22.84 7.49
C THR A 17 -10.02 23.15 7.23
N ALA A 18 -9.31 23.58 8.28
CA ALA A 18 -7.86 23.71 8.24
C ALA A 18 -7.26 22.32 8.01
N LEU A 19 -6.81 22.05 6.78
CA LEU A 19 -5.92 20.94 6.49
C LEU A 19 -4.57 21.28 7.11
N SER A 20 -4.33 20.83 8.35
CA SER A 20 -3.03 20.90 9.00
C SER A 20 -2.05 19.99 8.25
N PHE A 21 -1.31 20.53 7.30
CA PHE A 21 -0.16 19.84 6.72
C PHE A 21 1.00 19.96 7.72
N ALA A 22 1.31 18.89 8.43
CA ALA A 22 2.55 18.83 9.21
C ALA A 22 3.73 19.08 8.26
N ALA A 23 4.63 20.00 8.62
CA ALA A 23 5.85 20.24 7.85
C ALA A 23 6.69 18.96 7.84
N ALA A 24 7.23 18.59 6.67
CA ALA A 24 8.08 17.42 6.54
C ALA A 24 9.28 17.51 7.50
N ASP A 25 9.49 16.48 8.31
CA ASP A 25 10.65 16.35 9.20
C ASP A 25 11.62 15.35 8.59
N PRO A 26 12.71 15.78 7.93
CA PRO A 26 13.62 14.88 7.25
C PRO A 26 14.30 13.88 8.20
N ALA A 27 14.34 14.14 9.51
CA ALA A 27 14.91 13.21 10.48
C ALA A 27 14.03 11.98 10.70
N THR A 28 12.72 12.09 10.52
CA THR A 28 11.76 11.04 10.87
C THR A 28 10.83 10.62 9.72
N ASP A 29 10.73 11.43 8.68
CA ASP A 29 10.02 11.09 7.45
C ASP A 29 10.76 10.01 6.65
N VAL A 30 9.99 9.22 5.91
CA VAL A 30 10.53 8.13 5.09
C VAL A 30 10.41 8.48 3.62
N LYS A 31 11.53 8.64 2.92
CA LYS A 31 11.52 8.71 1.45
C LYS A 31 11.45 7.30 0.88
N ILE A 32 10.59 7.08 -0.10
CA ILE A 32 10.39 5.82 -0.82
C ILE A 32 10.78 5.99 -2.29
N ASP A 33 11.54 5.03 -2.82
CA ASP A 33 11.69 4.80 -4.26
C ASP A 33 11.64 3.30 -4.54
N TYR A 34 10.63 2.89 -5.29
CA TYR A 34 10.32 1.49 -5.58
C TYR A 34 10.14 1.31 -7.08
N LYS A 35 10.61 0.16 -7.58
CA LYS A 35 10.40 -0.27 -8.96
C LYS A 35 10.20 -1.79 -9.00
N MET A 36 9.16 -2.21 -9.69
CA MET A 36 8.90 -3.62 -9.96
C MET A 36 8.39 -3.84 -11.39
N ASP A 37 9.02 -4.75 -12.14
CA ASP A 37 8.51 -5.28 -13.40
C ASP A 37 7.51 -6.41 -13.11
N LEU A 38 6.24 -6.13 -13.31
CA LEU A 38 5.13 -7.06 -13.04
C LEU A 38 5.11 -8.25 -14.00
N SER A 39 5.86 -8.21 -15.11
CA SER A 39 6.05 -9.40 -15.96
C SER A 39 6.97 -10.44 -15.32
N LEU A 40 7.71 -10.05 -14.28
CA LEU A 40 8.74 -10.82 -13.58
C LEU A 40 9.90 -11.27 -14.48
N LYS A 41 9.97 -10.78 -15.73
CA LYS A 41 11.04 -11.12 -16.68
C LYS A 41 12.34 -10.37 -16.37
N ASN A 42 12.24 -9.12 -15.91
CA ASN A 42 13.40 -8.30 -15.55
C ASN A 42 13.49 -8.06 -14.03
N HIS A 43 13.15 -9.08 -13.23
CA HIS A 43 13.14 -8.99 -11.77
C HIS A 43 14.51 -8.56 -11.18
N ASP A 44 15.62 -8.85 -11.87
CA ASP A 44 16.97 -8.41 -11.48
C ASP A 44 17.15 -6.87 -11.48
N ALA A 45 16.29 -6.16 -12.22
CA ALA A 45 16.27 -4.70 -12.31
C ALA A 45 15.25 -4.06 -11.35
N ASP A 46 14.55 -4.87 -10.55
CA ASP A 46 13.64 -4.42 -9.51
C ASP A 46 14.41 -4.00 -8.27
N TYR A 47 13.85 -3.03 -7.54
CA TYR A 47 14.47 -2.53 -6.33
C TYR A 47 13.46 -1.90 -5.39
N PHE A 48 13.86 -1.86 -4.12
CA PHE A 48 13.20 -1.07 -3.10
C PHE A 48 14.24 -0.27 -2.32
N THR A 49 14.07 1.04 -2.34
CA THR A 49 14.90 2.00 -1.62
C THR A 49 14.04 2.78 -0.64
N TRP A 50 14.53 2.92 0.58
CA TRP A 50 13.94 3.80 1.57
C TRP A 50 15.02 4.57 2.34
N THR A 51 14.70 5.81 2.71
CA THR A 51 15.60 6.69 3.46
C THR A 51 14.88 7.25 4.68
N VAL A 52 15.54 7.21 5.85
CA VAL A 52 15.10 7.89 7.08
C VAL A 52 16.29 8.66 7.65
N GLY A 53 16.13 9.97 7.87
CA GLY A 53 17.27 10.83 8.20
C GLY A 53 18.39 10.70 7.16
N ASN A 54 19.60 10.39 7.63
CA ASN A 54 20.78 10.22 6.79
C ASN A 54 21.01 8.77 6.34
N GLN A 55 20.14 7.83 6.72
CA GLN A 55 20.28 6.42 6.41
C GLN A 55 19.46 6.06 5.19
N THR A 56 20.12 5.61 4.12
CA THR A 56 19.48 5.09 2.90
C THR A 56 19.77 3.61 2.76
N VAL A 57 18.72 2.82 2.58
CA VAL A 57 18.81 1.38 2.31
C VAL A 57 18.19 1.13 0.96
N GLN A 58 18.99 0.65 0.02
CA GLN A 58 18.52 0.10 -1.25
C GLN A 58 18.73 -1.40 -1.24
N ASP A 59 17.75 -2.13 -1.76
CA ASP A 59 17.83 -3.58 -1.86
C ASP A 59 17.15 -4.09 -3.13
N LYS A 60 17.51 -5.32 -3.49
CA LYS A 60 16.96 -6.09 -4.60
C LYS A 60 16.86 -7.56 -4.21
N PHE A 61 16.17 -8.34 -5.02
CA PHE A 61 16.17 -9.78 -4.86
C PHE A 61 17.57 -10.35 -5.17
N ASP A 62 18.03 -11.30 -4.35
CA ASP A 62 19.21 -12.10 -4.59
C ASP A 62 18.81 -13.55 -4.86
N ALA A 63 19.01 -13.99 -6.11
CA ALA A 63 18.69 -15.35 -6.53
C ALA A 63 19.55 -16.42 -5.82
N ALA A 64 20.76 -16.07 -5.38
CA ALA A 64 21.66 -17.03 -4.72
C ALA A 64 21.15 -17.42 -3.32
N SER A 65 20.71 -16.44 -2.52
CA SER A 65 20.12 -16.69 -1.20
C SER A 65 18.62 -16.95 -1.24
N GLY A 66 17.93 -16.60 -2.33
CA GLY A 66 16.47 -16.61 -2.41
C GLY A 66 15.80 -15.55 -1.52
N ALA A 67 16.56 -14.56 -1.06
CA ALA A 67 16.13 -13.51 -0.15
C ALA A 67 16.49 -12.10 -0.67
N SER A 68 16.22 -11.07 0.12
CA SER A 68 16.66 -9.71 -0.18
C SER A 68 18.18 -9.59 0.02
N LEU A 69 18.92 -9.09 -0.98
CA LEU A 69 20.38 -9.06 -1.03
C LEU A 69 21.03 -8.47 0.23
N ASN A 70 20.48 -7.36 0.74
CA ASN A 70 21.01 -6.64 1.90
C ASN A 70 20.24 -6.94 3.19
N GLY A 71 19.37 -7.95 3.20
CA GLY A 71 18.51 -8.26 4.37
C GLY A 71 17.54 -7.14 4.75
N SER A 72 17.27 -6.19 3.85
CA SER A 72 16.50 -4.97 4.14
C SER A 72 15.04 -5.27 4.51
N THR A 73 14.52 -6.46 4.17
CA THR A 73 13.20 -6.91 4.60
C THR A 73 13.05 -6.83 6.12
N ARG A 74 14.09 -7.21 6.87
CA ARG A 74 14.10 -7.10 8.34
C ARG A 74 14.35 -5.67 8.78
N ALA A 75 15.29 -4.96 8.16
CA ALA A 75 15.63 -3.58 8.52
C ALA A 75 14.43 -2.63 8.37
N PHE A 76 13.60 -2.85 7.34
CA PHE A 76 12.39 -2.08 7.09
C PHE A 76 11.32 -2.23 8.18
N ASN A 77 11.47 -3.15 9.16
CA ASN A 77 10.61 -3.17 10.34
C ASN A 77 10.64 -1.86 11.14
N ALA A 78 11.76 -1.13 11.12
CA ALA A 78 11.87 0.20 11.75
C ALA A 78 10.91 1.23 11.12
N VAL A 79 10.48 0.99 9.88
CA VAL A 79 9.49 1.80 9.19
C VAL A 79 8.10 1.18 9.29
N ARG A 80 7.95 -0.15 9.16
CA ARG A 80 6.64 -0.83 9.16
C ARG A 80 5.92 -0.82 10.51
N PHE A 81 6.66 -0.65 11.59
CA PHE A 81 6.15 -0.67 12.94
C PHE A 81 6.67 0.54 13.71
N ALA A 82 5.80 1.14 14.51
CA ALA A 82 6.18 2.22 15.41
C ALA A 82 7.03 1.70 16.56
N GLU A 83 7.80 2.61 17.13
CA GLU A 83 8.61 2.34 18.31
C GLU A 83 7.72 2.13 19.56
N PRO A 84 8.09 1.19 20.45
CA PRO A 84 9.21 0.25 20.28
C PRO A 84 8.85 -0.89 19.31
N THR A 85 9.71 -1.13 18.31
CA THR A 85 9.45 -2.07 17.18
C THR A 85 9.10 -3.50 17.61
N LYS A 86 9.54 -3.92 18.81
CA LYS A 86 9.25 -5.22 19.41
C LYS A 86 7.74 -5.46 19.62
N ASP A 87 6.96 -4.40 19.83
CA ASP A 87 5.51 -4.49 20.07
C ASP A 87 4.73 -4.65 18.75
N ARG A 88 5.41 -4.46 17.61
CA ARG A 88 4.87 -4.63 16.26
C ARG A 88 3.57 -3.85 16.02
N LYS A 89 3.41 -2.70 16.66
CA LYS A 89 2.32 -1.76 16.40
C LYS A 89 2.54 -1.15 15.01
N ALA A 90 1.67 -1.49 14.06
CA ALA A 90 1.84 -1.07 12.66
C ALA A 90 1.75 0.46 12.55
N SER A 91 2.71 1.08 11.88
CA SER A 91 2.74 2.53 11.60
C SER A 91 2.04 2.88 10.27
N MET A 92 1.68 1.87 9.46
CA MET A 92 1.02 2.04 8.16
C MET A 92 0.19 0.79 7.79
N PRO A 93 -0.71 0.87 6.79
CA PRO A 93 -1.57 -0.24 6.38
C PRO A 93 -0.82 -1.53 5.99
N ALA A 94 -1.42 -2.69 6.24
CA ALA A 94 -0.84 -4.00 5.93
C ALA A 94 -0.61 -4.24 4.43
N GLY A 95 -1.53 -3.76 3.60
CA GLY A 95 -1.44 -3.80 2.15
C GLY A 95 -0.17 -3.12 1.66
N LEU A 96 0.03 -1.85 2.07
CA LEU A 96 1.19 -1.05 1.66
C LEU A 96 2.52 -1.66 2.13
N ARG A 97 2.58 -2.15 3.38
CA ARG A 97 3.76 -2.85 3.91
C ARG A 97 4.17 -4.06 3.08
N SER A 98 3.19 -4.74 2.47
CA SER A 98 3.45 -5.92 1.66
C SER A 98 3.88 -5.53 0.25
N VAL A 99 3.25 -4.51 -0.36
CA VAL A 99 3.60 -4.03 -1.71
C VAL A 99 5.06 -3.62 -1.81
N PHE A 100 5.58 -2.86 -0.84
CA PHE A 100 6.98 -2.44 -0.83
C PHE A 100 7.97 -3.61 -0.87
N LEU A 101 7.60 -4.77 -0.32
CA LEU A 101 8.49 -5.93 -0.25
C LEU A 101 8.42 -6.82 -1.51
N PHE A 102 7.44 -6.64 -2.41
CA PHE A 102 7.33 -7.51 -3.59
C PHE A 102 8.50 -7.38 -4.57
N ALA A 103 9.07 -6.18 -4.73
CA ALA A 103 10.22 -5.94 -5.61
C ALA A 103 11.49 -6.68 -5.18
N ILE A 104 11.60 -7.02 -3.90
CA ILE A 104 12.79 -7.67 -3.31
C ILE A 104 12.49 -9.07 -2.80
N ALA A 105 11.29 -9.57 -3.05
CA ALA A 105 10.87 -10.92 -2.70
C ALA A 105 11.24 -11.91 -3.80
N ASN A 106 11.26 -13.19 -3.44
CA ASN A 106 11.32 -14.26 -4.43
C ASN A 106 10.10 -14.16 -5.38
N PRO A 107 10.30 -14.19 -6.71
CA PRO A 107 9.21 -14.12 -7.69
C PRO A 107 8.11 -15.16 -7.49
N SER A 108 8.42 -16.33 -6.93
CA SER A 108 7.42 -17.35 -6.60
C SER A 108 6.38 -16.86 -5.59
N PHE A 109 6.77 -15.99 -4.65
CA PHE A 109 5.85 -15.36 -3.70
C PHE A 109 4.94 -14.33 -4.38
N VAL A 110 5.42 -13.62 -5.41
CA VAL A 110 4.56 -12.69 -6.15
C VAL A 110 3.44 -13.45 -6.84
N LYS A 111 3.79 -14.56 -7.49
CA LYS A 111 2.84 -15.45 -8.17
C LYS A 111 1.87 -16.10 -7.18
N SER A 112 2.38 -16.67 -6.08
CA SER A 112 1.53 -17.37 -5.11
C SER A 112 0.58 -16.43 -4.37
N HIS A 113 0.90 -15.14 -4.26
CA HIS A 113 -0.01 -14.13 -3.71
C HIS A 113 -1.00 -13.57 -4.75
N GLY A 114 -0.91 -13.99 -6.02
CA GLY A 114 -1.82 -13.53 -7.07
C GLY A 114 -1.77 -12.01 -7.29
N LEU A 115 -0.57 -11.40 -7.24
CA LEU A 115 -0.43 -9.96 -7.42
C LEU A 115 -0.98 -9.49 -8.77
N GLN A 116 -1.95 -8.60 -8.73
CA GLN A 116 -2.61 -7.98 -9.87
C GLN A 116 -2.50 -6.47 -9.76
N VAL A 117 -2.02 -5.81 -10.82
CA VAL A 117 -1.98 -4.35 -10.88
C VAL A 117 -2.63 -3.88 -12.18
N THR A 118 -3.58 -2.97 -12.06
CA THR A 118 -4.31 -2.41 -13.21
C THR A 118 -4.26 -0.89 -13.16
N ASN A 119 -4.28 -0.27 -14.34
CA ASN A 119 -4.50 1.16 -14.49
C ASN A 119 -5.80 1.38 -15.26
N ASN A 120 -6.78 2.00 -14.63
CA ASN A 120 -8.03 2.40 -15.27
C ASN A 120 -8.16 3.92 -15.19
N ALA A 121 -8.00 4.59 -16.34
CA ALA A 121 -8.10 6.04 -16.48
C ALA A 121 -7.27 6.82 -15.44
N GLY A 122 -6.02 6.39 -15.22
CA GLY A 122 -5.08 6.99 -14.25
C GLY A 122 -5.23 6.48 -12.82
N THR A 123 -6.32 5.78 -12.51
CA THR A 123 -6.50 5.10 -11.22
C THR A 123 -5.77 3.78 -11.23
N ILE A 124 -4.67 3.70 -10.50
CA ILE A 124 -3.93 2.47 -10.28
C ILE A 124 -4.56 1.71 -9.12
N THR A 125 -4.85 0.43 -9.34
CA THR A 125 -5.34 -0.51 -8.33
C THR A 125 -4.36 -1.68 -8.24
N VAL A 126 -3.86 -1.95 -7.04
CA VAL A 126 -3.02 -3.10 -6.69
C VAL A 126 -3.85 -4.05 -5.83
N ARG A 127 -3.87 -5.32 -6.18
CA ARG A 127 -4.71 -6.35 -5.56
C ARG A 127 -3.89 -7.63 -5.37
N PHE A 128 -3.98 -8.25 -4.21
CA PHE A 128 -3.29 -9.52 -3.93
C PHE A 128 -3.89 -10.21 -2.69
N VAL A 129 -3.58 -11.49 -2.51
CA VAL A 129 -3.95 -12.28 -1.34
C VAL A 129 -2.67 -12.74 -0.64
N ARG A 130 -2.62 -12.58 0.68
CA ARG A 130 -1.52 -13.06 1.50
C ARG A 130 -2.04 -13.75 2.74
N LYS A 131 -1.70 -15.03 2.87
CA LYS A 131 -2.26 -15.93 3.90
C LYS A 131 -3.79 -15.87 3.82
N THR A 132 -4.45 -15.58 4.93
CA THR A 132 -5.91 -15.51 5.07
C THR A 132 -6.54 -14.19 4.60
N ASN A 133 -5.77 -13.23 4.07
CA ASN A 133 -6.26 -11.87 3.83
C ASN A 133 -6.11 -11.45 2.36
N ALA A 134 -7.12 -10.77 1.81
CA ALA A 134 -7.04 -10.05 0.54
C ALA A 134 -6.82 -8.56 0.78
N PHE A 135 -6.06 -7.92 -0.11
CA PHE A 135 -5.72 -6.50 -0.02
C PHE A 135 -6.03 -5.79 -1.32
N GLU A 136 -6.56 -4.57 -1.21
CA GLU A 136 -6.73 -3.65 -2.33
C GLU A 136 -6.08 -2.31 -1.96
N LEU A 137 -5.17 -1.83 -2.81
CA LEU A 137 -4.62 -0.49 -2.73
C LEU A 137 -5.07 0.28 -3.96
N LYS A 138 -5.74 1.41 -3.76
CA LYS A 138 -6.29 2.22 -4.84
C LYS A 138 -5.84 3.66 -4.74
N THR A 139 -5.39 4.20 -5.85
CA THR A 139 -4.99 5.61 -5.99
C THR A 139 -6.15 6.48 -6.45
N ASP A 140 -5.96 7.80 -6.40
CA ASP A 140 -6.80 8.74 -7.14
C ASP A 140 -6.52 8.69 -8.67
N LYS A 141 -7.28 9.45 -9.47
CA LYS A 141 -7.09 9.53 -10.94
C LYS A 141 -5.73 10.10 -11.36
N LYS A 142 -5.01 10.76 -10.45
CA LYS A 142 -3.68 11.28 -10.70
C LYS A 142 -2.61 10.26 -10.32
N GLY A 143 -2.96 9.10 -9.76
CA GLY A 143 -2.00 8.11 -9.26
C GLY A 143 -1.45 8.42 -7.87
N ASN A 144 -2.08 9.32 -7.10
CA ASN A 144 -1.70 9.56 -5.71
C ASN A 144 -2.37 8.52 -4.80
N PHE A 145 -1.57 7.82 -4.01
CA PHE A 145 -2.03 6.88 -3.00
C PHE A 145 -2.04 7.56 -1.63
N ASN A 146 -3.23 7.71 -1.04
CA ASN A 146 -3.37 8.22 0.32
C ASN A 146 -3.15 7.09 1.34
N LEU A 147 -2.22 7.28 2.28
CA LEU A 147 -1.87 6.25 3.26
C LEU A 147 -3.01 5.87 4.21
N LEU A 148 -3.92 6.80 4.52
CA LEU A 148 -4.98 6.60 5.50
C LEU A 148 -6.25 5.99 4.91
N THR A 149 -6.49 6.20 3.61
CA THR A 149 -7.75 5.82 2.96
C THR A 149 -7.58 4.94 1.72
N GLY A 150 -6.37 4.85 1.17
CA GLY A 150 -6.11 4.13 -0.08
C GLY A 150 -6.01 2.62 0.06
N SER A 151 -5.80 2.10 1.27
CA SER A 151 -5.65 0.66 1.53
C SER A 151 -6.94 0.06 2.10
N LYS A 152 -7.30 -1.12 1.61
CA LYS A 152 -8.37 -1.96 2.12
C LYS A 152 -7.92 -3.39 2.34
N ILE A 153 -8.57 -4.06 3.27
CA ILE A 153 -8.31 -5.47 3.64
C ILE A 153 -9.63 -6.21 3.78
N ALA A 154 -9.68 -7.45 3.32
CA ALA A 154 -10.66 -8.42 3.75
C ALA A 154 -9.94 -9.57 4.45
N LYS A 155 -10.41 -9.93 5.64
CA LYS A 155 -9.85 -11.03 6.42
C LYS A 155 -10.60 -12.31 6.15
N ASN A 156 -9.95 -13.44 6.40
CA ASN A 156 -10.56 -14.77 6.35
C ASN A 156 -11.10 -15.17 4.95
N VAL A 157 -10.39 -14.78 3.89
CA VAL A 157 -10.76 -15.05 2.49
C VAL A 157 -10.16 -16.36 1.94
N THR A 158 -9.22 -16.96 2.66
CA THR A 158 -8.64 -18.26 2.36
C THR A 158 -8.64 -19.14 3.61
N ASP A 159 -8.62 -20.45 3.40
CA ASP A 159 -8.37 -21.44 4.44
C ASP A 159 -6.92 -21.95 4.34
N LYS A 160 -6.30 -22.21 5.51
CA LYS A 160 -5.01 -22.89 5.54
C LYS A 160 -5.22 -24.36 5.18
N LYS A 161 -4.47 -24.86 4.20
CA LYS A 161 -4.49 -26.27 3.79
C LYS A 161 -3.06 -26.74 3.60
N ASP A 162 -2.66 -27.76 4.36
CA ASP A 162 -1.28 -28.25 4.43
C ASP A 162 -0.29 -27.09 4.69
N ASP A 163 0.70 -26.93 3.82
CA ASP A 163 1.70 -25.85 3.86
C ASP A 163 1.24 -24.57 3.12
N GLY A 164 0.03 -24.58 2.54
CA GLY A 164 -0.50 -23.52 1.69
C GLY A 164 -1.80 -22.89 2.20
N PHE A 165 -2.40 -22.10 1.31
CA PHE A 165 -3.70 -21.48 1.48
C PHE A 165 -4.55 -21.73 0.24
N VAL A 166 -5.86 -21.90 0.42
CA VAL A 166 -6.82 -22.05 -0.68
C VAL A 166 -7.94 -21.02 -0.54
N VAL A 167 -8.33 -20.40 -1.66
CA VAL A 167 -9.43 -19.43 -1.72
C VAL A 167 -10.73 -20.13 -1.33
N LYS A 168 -11.53 -19.50 -0.46
CA LYS A 168 -12.81 -20.07 -0.05
C LYS A 168 -13.82 -20.09 -1.21
N PRO A 169 -14.70 -21.09 -1.30
CA PRO A 169 -15.64 -21.22 -2.40
C PRO A 169 -16.50 -19.96 -2.66
N GLU A 170 -16.95 -19.28 -1.61
CA GLU A 170 -17.75 -18.06 -1.71
C GLU A 170 -17.00 -16.88 -2.34
N TYR A 171 -15.67 -16.89 -2.29
CA TYR A 171 -14.79 -15.84 -2.84
C TYR A 171 -14.12 -16.26 -4.15
N LEU A 172 -14.36 -17.46 -4.64
CA LEU A 172 -13.78 -17.97 -5.88
C LEU A 172 -14.59 -17.49 -7.09
N LYS A 173 -13.91 -17.17 -8.19
CA LYS A 173 -14.56 -16.95 -9.49
C LYS A 173 -15.21 -18.23 -9.98
N GLN A 174 -16.25 -18.10 -10.79
CA GLN A 174 -16.83 -19.25 -11.48
C GLN A 174 -15.79 -19.95 -12.34
N GLY A 175 -15.58 -21.25 -12.12
CA GLY A 175 -14.58 -22.06 -12.81
C GLY A 175 -13.12 -21.78 -12.42
N GLY A 176 -12.88 -20.99 -11.37
CA GLY A 176 -11.53 -20.69 -10.88
C GLY A 176 -10.89 -21.87 -10.13
N ASP A 177 -9.57 -21.82 -9.98
CA ASP A 177 -8.82 -22.76 -9.14
C ASP A 177 -8.63 -22.18 -7.73
N ALA A 178 -9.15 -22.87 -6.70
CA ALA A 178 -9.02 -22.44 -5.31
C ALA A 178 -7.56 -22.35 -4.85
N SER A 179 -6.63 -23.05 -5.49
CA SER A 179 -5.19 -22.98 -5.19
C SER A 179 -4.50 -21.77 -5.84
N ASN A 180 -5.19 -21.11 -6.77
CA ASN A 180 -4.69 -19.95 -7.49
C ASN A 180 -5.27 -18.65 -6.92
N MET A 181 -4.47 -17.91 -6.15
CA MET A 181 -4.91 -16.65 -5.53
C MET A 181 -5.35 -15.58 -6.52
N ALA A 182 -4.94 -15.67 -7.80
CA ALA A 182 -5.40 -14.76 -8.84
C ALA A 182 -6.87 -14.99 -9.25
N ASP A 183 -7.44 -16.15 -8.89
CA ASP A 183 -8.82 -16.54 -9.21
C ASP A 183 -9.84 -16.11 -8.16
N ILE A 184 -9.41 -15.29 -7.20
CA ILE A 184 -10.32 -14.62 -6.27
C ILE A 184 -11.27 -13.65 -7.01
N ASP A 185 -12.56 -13.76 -6.71
CA ASP A 185 -13.59 -12.88 -7.23
C ASP A 185 -13.69 -11.60 -6.39
N TRP A 186 -12.94 -10.58 -6.83
CA TRP A 186 -12.91 -9.27 -6.18
C TRP A 186 -14.28 -8.59 -6.03
N SER A 187 -15.31 -8.99 -6.78
CA SER A 187 -16.67 -8.45 -6.61
C SER A 187 -17.38 -8.96 -5.35
N LYS A 188 -16.91 -10.09 -4.80
CA LYS A 188 -17.48 -10.74 -3.61
C LYS A 188 -16.69 -10.46 -2.33
N ILE A 189 -15.57 -9.75 -2.42
CA ILE A 189 -14.65 -9.54 -1.29
C ILE A 189 -15.18 -8.44 -0.36
N PRO A 190 -15.40 -8.73 0.93
CA PRO A 190 -15.87 -7.75 1.91
C PRO A 190 -14.71 -6.87 2.36
N LEU A 191 -14.32 -5.92 1.51
CA LEU A 191 -13.21 -5.01 1.77
C LEU A 191 -13.56 -3.98 2.85
N GLU A 192 -12.78 -3.98 3.92
CA GLU A 192 -12.81 -3.01 5.00
C GLU A 192 -11.59 -2.08 4.97
N LYS A 193 -11.58 -1.02 5.76
CA LYS A 193 -10.43 -0.12 5.89
C LYS A 193 -9.20 -0.88 6.42
N ASP A 194 -8.07 -0.75 5.74
CA ASP A 194 -6.77 -1.20 6.22
C ASP A 194 -5.98 0.00 6.72
N ALA A 195 -5.54 -0.04 7.97
CA ALA A 195 -4.96 1.10 8.66
C ALA A 195 -3.74 0.71 9.51
N PHE A 196 -3.05 1.73 9.98
CA PHE A 196 -2.08 1.61 11.07
C PHE A 196 -2.77 1.17 12.37
N ASN A 197 -1.97 0.77 13.36
CA ASN A 197 -2.48 0.41 14.69
C ASN A 197 -2.73 1.70 15.51
N PRO A 198 -3.93 1.92 16.07
CA PRO A 198 -4.25 3.14 16.82
C PRO A 198 -3.41 3.34 18.08
N ASP A 199 -2.83 2.27 18.65
CA ASP A 199 -1.94 2.34 19.81
C ASP A 199 -0.46 2.54 19.41
N ALA A 200 -0.17 2.71 18.12
CA ALA A 200 1.20 2.99 17.67
C ALA A 200 1.63 4.37 18.17
N ALA A 201 2.87 4.50 18.66
CA ALA A 201 3.42 5.78 19.12
C ALA A 201 3.50 6.85 18.01
N TYR A 202 3.37 6.43 16.76
CA TYR A 202 3.21 7.27 15.58
C TYR A 202 2.68 6.42 14.42
N HIS A 203 2.17 7.09 13.40
CA HIS A 203 1.86 6.51 12.10
C HIS A 203 2.50 7.36 11.00
N TYR A 204 2.44 6.84 9.77
CA TYR A 204 2.81 7.59 8.59
C TYR A 204 1.55 8.05 7.85
N ASP A 205 1.58 9.30 7.41
CA ASP A 205 0.57 9.92 6.55
C ASP A 205 1.25 10.49 5.28
N GLY A 206 0.46 11.14 4.44
CA GLY A 206 0.86 11.72 3.17
C GLY A 206 0.38 10.92 1.98
N ASN A 207 0.80 11.37 0.80
CA ASN A 207 0.54 10.70 -0.45
C ASN A 207 1.86 10.21 -1.06
N VAL A 208 1.89 8.95 -1.48
CA VAL A 208 2.93 8.44 -2.38
C VAL A 208 2.39 8.34 -3.80
N LYS A 209 3.25 8.54 -4.78
CA LYS A 209 2.90 8.48 -6.19
C LYS A 209 3.06 7.06 -6.71
N PHE A 210 1.98 6.46 -7.18
CA PHE A 210 2.05 5.24 -7.97
C PHE A 210 2.05 5.62 -9.45
N THR A 211 2.89 4.97 -10.24
CA THR A 211 2.79 5.02 -11.71
C THR A 211 2.91 3.61 -12.26
N LEU A 212 2.16 3.31 -13.31
CA LEU A 212 2.22 2.04 -14.03
C LEU A 212 2.43 2.33 -15.51
N LYS A 213 3.58 1.94 -16.06
CA LYS A 213 3.91 2.09 -17.47
C LYS A 213 4.69 0.87 -17.94
N ASN A 214 4.30 0.28 -19.07
CA ASN A 214 4.98 -0.87 -19.68
C ASN A 214 5.18 -2.04 -18.68
N ASN A 215 4.15 -2.40 -17.92
CA ASN A 215 4.19 -3.39 -16.82
C ASN A 215 5.15 -3.06 -15.66
N VAL A 216 5.74 -1.87 -15.61
CA VAL A 216 6.57 -1.44 -14.47
C VAL A 216 5.74 -0.60 -13.52
N LEU A 217 5.57 -1.09 -12.28
CA LEU A 217 5.03 -0.33 -11.16
C LEU A 217 6.17 0.47 -10.50
N ARG A 218 5.99 1.79 -10.41
CA ARG A 218 6.86 2.68 -9.62
C ARG A 218 6.07 3.25 -8.46
N ILE A 219 6.68 3.28 -7.28
CA ILE A 219 6.13 3.99 -6.12
C ILE A 219 7.19 4.94 -5.60
N THR A 220 6.90 6.23 -5.56
CA THR A 220 7.83 7.26 -5.07
C THR A 220 7.11 8.25 -4.17
N GLY A 221 7.82 8.81 -3.20
CA GLY A 221 7.28 9.89 -2.36
C GLY A 221 7.88 9.90 -0.98
N THR A 222 7.30 10.74 -0.12
CA THR A 222 7.71 10.86 1.29
C THR A 222 6.52 10.50 2.16
N LEU A 223 6.76 9.63 3.13
CA LEU A 223 5.83 9.30 4.20
C LEU A 223 6.13 10.22 5.38
N THR A 224 5.17 11.03 5.78
CA THR A 224 5.36 11.97 6.88
C THR A 224 4.99 11.32 8.20
N ARG A 225 5.87 11.39 9.20
CA ARG A 225 5.61 10.81 10.53
C ARG A 225 4.65 11.72 11.31
N VAL A 226 3.58 11.13 11.83
CA VAL A 226 2.55 11.82 12.62
C VAL A 226 2.37 11.08 13.95
N LYS A 227 2.36 11.80 15.06
CA LYS A 227 2.10 11.25 16.40
C LYS A 227 0.61 11.17 16.67
#